data_AF-A0A929AM79-F1
#
_entry.id   AF-A0A929AM79-F1
#
_cell.length_a   1.000
_cell.length_b   1.000
_cell.length_c   1.000
_cell.angle_alpha   90.00
_cell.angle_beta   90.00
_cell.angle_gamma   90.00
#
_symmetry.space_group_name_H-M   'P 1'
#
loop_
_entity.id
_entity.type
_entity.pdbx_description
1 polymer ?
#
loop_
_entity_poly.entity_id
_entity_poly.type
_entity_poly.pdbx_seq_one_letter_code
_entity_poly.pdbx_strand_id
1 'polypeptide(L)'
;MRDVCRQDTDKVLLVEGDNDCHVVMALCAAHTVPETFGIYQCGSDVEVLKRLNALIVRPDPPQVIGVMLDADKPSLEGRWQSIKGKLRHYSYVFPTTPDADGTVVESVADEPKLGFWLMPNNQNSGMLEDFCAELAEPASLAFARECVEQAHGRKVTTFKAVHRSKAVIHTYLAWHHEPGYPLGKAITRQALRPHTDVAVRFTNWLIRLFT
;
A
#
# COMPACT_ATOMS: atom_id res chain seq x y z
N MET A 1 -2.62 18.47 -17.81
CA MET A 1 -1.64 17.90 -16.85
C MET A 1 -1.75 16.38 -16.94
N ARG A 2 -0.64 15.65 -17.00
CA ARG A 2 -0.67 14.18 -16.85
C ARG A 2 -1.15 13.88 -15.42
N ASP A 3 -2.05 12.92 -15.28
CA ASP A 3 -2.49 12.46 -13.96
C ASP A 3 -1.32 11.73 -13.30
N VAL A 4 -0.82 12.30 -12.21
CA VAL A 4 0.37 11.80 -11.50
C VAL A 4 0.17 10.39 -10.94
N CYS A 5 -1.08 9.98 -10.72
CA CYS A 5 -1.45 8.65 -10.24
C CYS A 5 -1.92 7.70 -11.35
N ARG A 6 -1.80 8.07 -12.63
CA ARG A 6 -2.12 7.20 -13.77
C ARG A 6 -1.00 7.22 -14.81
N GLN A 7 0.20 6.85 -14.36
CA GLN A 7 1.37 6.75 -15.20
C GLN A 7 1.54 5.30 -15.68
N ASP A 8 1.44 5.09 -16.99
CA ASP A 8 1.69 3.80 -17.64
C ASP A 8 3.10 3.83 -18.24
N THR A 9 4.05 3.27 -17.50
CA THR A 9 5.50 3.27 -17.78
C THR A 9 6.01 1.84 -17.88
N ASP A 10 7.24 1.67 -18.38
CA ASP A 10 7.89 0.36 -18.49
C ASP A 10 8.18 -0.30 -17.13
N LYS A 11 8.30 0.51 -16.08
CA LYS A 11 8.31 0.07 -14.69
C LYS A 11 7.14 0.72 -13.99
N VAL A 12 6.19 -0.05 -13.44
CA VAL A 12 4.94 0.52 -12.90
C VAL A 12 4.55 -0.11 -11.57
N LEU A 13 4.10 0.72 -10.63
CA LEU A 13 3.48 0.30 -9.37
C LEU A 13 1.96 0.46 -9.46
N LEU A 14 1.24 -0.65 -9.35
CA LEU A 14 -0.22 -0.66 -9.27
C LEU A 14 -0.67 -0.49 -7.82
N VAL A 15 -1.58 0.46 -7.59
CA VAL A 15 -2.15 0.75 -6.27
C VAL A 15 -3.68 0.78 -6.34
N GLU A 16 -4.35 0.63 -5.19
CA GLU A 16 -5.81 0.56 -5.15
C GLU A 16 -6.46 1.91 -5.44
N GLY A 17 -6.06 3.00 -4.79
CA GLY A 17 -6.70 4.29 -4.96
C GLY A 17 -5.76 5.50 -4.95
N ASP A 18 -6.36 6.68 -5.00
CA ASP A 18 -5.60 7.93 -5.02
C ASP A 18 -4.86 8.16 -3.69
N ASN A 19 -5.44 7.78 -2.55
CA ASN A 19 -4.78 7.92 -1.25
C ASN A 19 -3.48 7.12 -1.19
N ASP A 20 -3.51 5.87 -1.68
CA ASP A 20 -2.36 4.99 -1.80
C ASP A 20 -1.25 5.65 -2.61
N CYS A 21 -1.58 6.13 -3.81
CA CYS A 21 -0.65 6.83 -4.68
C CYS A 21 0.05 8.00 -3.96
N HIS A 22 -0.72 8.84 -3.25
CA HIS A 22 -0.16 9.99 -2.55
C HIS A 22 0.70 9.61 -1.33
N VAL A 23 0.37 8.52 -0.64
CA VAL A 23 1.23 7.98 0.44
C VAL A 23 2.54 7.46 -0.12
N VAL A 24 2.51 6.70 -1.22
CA VAL A 24 3.73 6.21 -1.89
C VAL A 24 4.60 7.38 -2.34
N MET A 25 4.03 8.38 -3.03
CA MET A 25 4.78 9.56 -3.47
C MET A 25 5.44 10.30 -2.30
N ALA A 26 4.72 10.47 -1.19
CA ALA A 26 5.27 11.15 -0.02
C ALA A 26 6.42 10.38 0.63
N LEU A 27 6.35 9.04 0.67
CA LEU A 27 7.44 8.20 1.16
C LEU A 27 8.63 8.16 0.21
N CYS A 28 8.40 8.07 -1.10
CA CYS A 28 9.47 8.15 -2.09
C CYS A 28 10.25 9.45 -1.94
N ALA A 29 9.55 10.58 -1.78
CA ALA A 29 10.18 11.88 -1.56
C ALA A 29 10.96 11.92 -0.22
N ALA A 30 10.40 11.39 0.86
CA ALA A 30 11.04 11.40 2.18
C ALA A 30 12.29 10.50 2.27
N HIS A 31 12.35 9.42 1.49
CA HIS A 31 13.46 8.46 1.45
C HIS A 31 14.37 8.61 0.23
N THR A 32 14.14 9.62 -0.61
CA THR A 32 14.92 9.85 -1.85
C THR A 32 14.94 8.61 -2.76
N VAL A 33 13.79 7.93 -2.88
CA VAL A 33 13.63 6.80 -3.81
C VAL A 33 13.78 7.31 -5.25
N PRO A 34 14.62 6.67 -6.10
CA PRO A 34 14.76 7.09 -7.49
C PRO A 34 13.45 7.08 -8.26
N GLU A 35 13.18 8.13 -9.06
CA GLU A 35 12.00 8.24 -9.91
C GLU A 35 12.13 7.37 -11.18
N THR A 36 12.26 6.05 -11.01
CA THR A 36 12.48 5.08 -12.10
C THR A 36 11.23 4.34 -12.54
N PHE A 37 10.09 4.59 -11.89
CA PHE A 37 8.82 3.92 -12.14
C PHE A 37 7.64 4.90 -12.03
N GLY A 38 6.55 4.58 -12.72
CA GLY A 38 5.28 5.29 -12.62
C GLY A 38 4.33 4.62 -11.62
N ILE A 39 3.35 5.38 -11.11
CA ILE A 39 2.30 4.86 -10.24
C ILE A 39 0.96 4.87 -11.00
N TYR A 40 0.21 3.78 -10.90
CA TYR A 40 -1.10 3.64 -11.52
C TYR A 40 -2.15 3.17 -10.51
N GLN A 41 -3.07 4.07 -10.14
CA GLN A 41 -4.24 3.76 -9.32
C GLN A 41 -5.33 3.07 -10.16
N CYS A 42 -5.87 1.96 -9.64
CA CYS A 42 -6.81 1.12 -10.37
C CYS A 42 -8.26 1.26 -9.87
N GLY A 43 -8.49 1.96 -8.77
CA GLY A 43 -9.80 2.19 -8.13
C GLY A 43 -10.24 1.12 -7.12
N SER A 44 -9.71 -0.11 -7.19
CA SER A 44 -9.99 -1.21 -6.24
C SER A 44 -8.96 -2.34 -6.36
N ASP A 45 -8.85 -3.17 -5.34
CA ASP A 45 -8.09 -4.43 -5.36
C ASP A 45 -8.43 -5.35 -6.55
N VAL A 46 -9.72 -5.47 -6.90
CA VAL A 46 -10.17 -6.27 -8.04
C VAL A 46 -9.59 -5.74 -9.35
N GLU A 47 -9.67 -4.43 -9.56
CA GLU A 47 -9.15 -3.81 -10.79
C GLU A 47 -7.61 -3.79 -10.82
N VAL A 48 -6.92 -3.71 -9.66
CA VAL A 48 -5.46 -3.91 -9.59
C VAL A 48 -5.08 -5.28 -10.15
N LEU A 49 -5.71 -6.35 -9.67
CA LEU A 49 -5.39 -7.72 -10.09
C LEU A 49 -5.78 -8.00 -11.55
N LYS A 50 -6.83 -7.34 -12.04
CA LYS A 50 -7.23 -7.40 -13.45
C LYS A 50 -6.21 -6.68 -14.35
N ARG A 51 -5.76 -5.49 -13.94
CA ARG A 51 -4.73 -4.73 -14.65
C ARG A 51 -3.39 -5.45 -14.64
N LEU A 52 -2.99 -6.05 -13.51
CA LEU A 52 -1.81 -6.90 -13.42
C LEU A 52 -1.81 -7.98 -14.51
N ASN A 53 -2.89 -8.76 -14.61
CA ASN A 53 -3.02 -9.78 -15.64
C ASN A 53 -2.96 -9.19 -17.06
N ALA A 54 -3.65 -8.08 -17.30
CA ALA A 54 -3.63 -7.41 -18.60
C ALA A 54 -2.23 -6.91 -18.99
N LEU A 55 -1.43 -6.44 -18.03
CA LEU A 55 -0.07 -5.98 -18.26
C LEU A 55 0.90 -7.14 -18.53
N ILE A 56 0.72 -8.29 -17.88
CA ILE A 56 1.56 -9.48 -18.13
C ILE A 56 1.38 -10.01 -19.55
N VAL A 57 0.14 -10.01 -20.08
CA VAL A 57 -0.17 -10.63 -21.40
C VAL A 57 -0.11 -9.66 -22.59
N ARG A 58 0.13 -8.37 -22.36
CA ARG A 58 0.16 -7.40 -23.48
C ARG A 58 1.40 -7.67 -24.37
N PRO A 59 1.36 -7.34 -25.67
CA PRO A 59 2.45 -7.66 -26.61
C PRO A 59 3.83 -7.09 -26.24
N ASP A 60 3.87 -5.99 -25.49
CA ASP A 60 5.08 -5.31 -25.01
C ASP A 60 4.93 -5.07 -23.50
N PRO A 61 5.06 -6.12 -22.66
CA PRO A 61 4.80 -6.02 -21.23
C PRO A 61 5.80 -5.06 -20.56
N PRO A 62 5.41 -4.35 -19.50
CA PRO A 62 6.36 -3.53 -18.75
C PRO A 62 7.45 -4.43 -18.16
N GLN A 63 8.72 -4.04 -18.18
CA GLN A 63 9.81 -4.81 -17.54
C GLN A 63 9.54 -5.18 -16.08
N VAL A 64 8.92 -4.27 -15.31
CA VAL A 64 8.66 -4.48 -13.88
C VAL A 64 7.25 -4.03 -13.52
N ILE A 65 6.49 -4.92 -12.85
CA ILE A 65 5.17 -4.61 -12.30
C ILE A 65 5.19 -4.81 -10.79
N GLY A 66 5.12 -3.72 -10.04
CA GLY A 66 4.85 -3.74 -8.61
C GLY A 66 3.35 -3.69 -8.33
N VAL A 67 2.95 -4.32 -7.24
CA VAL A 67 1.56 -4.36 -6.79
C VAL A 67 1.52 -4.07 -5.29
N MET A 68 0.72 -3.08 -4.91
CA MET A 68 0.45 -2.75 -3.52
C MET A 68 -1.05 -2.94 -3.24
N LEU A 69 -1.38 -3.77 -2.25
CA LEU A 69 -2.76 -4.18 -1.97
C LEU A 69 -3.04 -4.22 -0.47
N ASP A 70 -4.28 -3.88 -0.10
CA ASP A 70 -4.84 -4.17 1.20
C ASP A 70 -4.97 -5.69 1.40
N ALA A 71 -4.79 -6.12 2.65
CA ALA A 71 -4.82 -7.52 3.07
C ALA A 71 -5.90 -7.80 4.13
N ASP A 72 -6.83 -6.87 4.35
CA ASP A 72 -7.89 -6.95 5.37
C ASP A 72 -8.94 -8.03 5.06
N LYS A 73 -9.09 -8.45 3.81
CA LYS A 73 -10.09 -9.44 3.36
C LYS A 73 -9.53 -10.49 2.41
N PRO A 74 -9.75 -11.80 2.69
CA PRO A 74 -10.26 -12.38 3.95
C PRO A 74 -9.20 -12.44 5.07
N SER A 75 -7.92 -12.38 4.70
CA SER A 75 -6.74 -12.32 5.57
C SER A 75 -5.50 -12.10 4.67
N LEU A 76 -4.34 -11.85 5.25
CA LEU A 76 -3.06 -11.84 4.52
C LEU A 76 -2.86 -13.14 3.71
N GLU A 77 -3.00 -14.29 4.36
CA GLU A 77 -2.83 -15.59 3.72
C GLU A 77 -3.84 -15.78 2.58
N GLY A 78 -5.12 -15.44 2.80
CA GLY A 78 -6.13 -15.54 1.76
C GLY A 78 -5.88 -14.61 0.57
N ARG A 79 -5.39 -13.39 0.83
CA ARG A 79 -4.97 -12.44 -0.22
C ARG A 79 -3.78 -13.01 -1.02
N TRP A 80 -2.79 -13.57 -0.33
CA TRP A 80 -1.62 -14.19 -0.98
C TRP A 80 -2.00 -15.41 -1.83
N GLN A 81 -2.87 -16.28 -1.32
CA GLN A 81 -3.38 -17.42 -2.08
C GLN A 81 -4.23 -17.00 -3.29
N SER A 82 -5.01 -15.91 -3.16
CA SER A 82 -5.75 -15.33 -4.29
C SER A 82 -4.83 -14.84 -5.41
N ILE A 83 -3.73 -14.15 -5.05
CA ILE A 83 -2.71 -13.69 -6.00
C ILE A 83 -2.08 -14.89 -6.73
N LYS A 84 -1.56 -15.87 -5.97
CA LYS A 84 -0.98 -17.09 -6.54
C LYS A 84 -1.96 -17.84 -7.43
N GLY A 85 -3.22 -17.96 -7.00
CA GLY A 85 -4.28 -18.63 -7.76
C GLY A 85 -4.59 -17.95 -9.09
N LYS A 86 -4.56 -16.61 -9.14
CA LYS A 86 -4.78 -15.85 -10.39
C LYS A 86 -3.59 -15.96 -11.35
N LEU A 87 -2.38 -16.09 -10.82
CA LEU A 87 -1.15 -16.13 -11.61
C LEU A 87 -0.62 -17.54 -11.89
N ARG A 88 -1.34 -18.59 -11.46
CA ARG A 88 -0.95 -20.01 -11.60
C ARG A 88 -0.72 -20.50 -13.03
N HIS A 89 -1.19 -19.76 -14.02
CA HIS A 89 -1.09 -20.12 -15.44
C HIS A 89 0.20 -19.61 -16.09
N TYR A 90 0.94 -18.73 -15.38
CA TYR A 90 2.24 -18.21 -15.77
C TYR A 90 3.36 -19.07 -15.16
N SER A 91 4.60 -18.82 -15.58
CA SER A 91 5.77 -19.63 -15.20
C SER A 91 6.43 -19.19 -13.89
N TYR A 92 5.84 -18.22 -13.19
CA TYR A 92 6.34 -17.68 -11.93
C TYR A 92 6.41 -18.72 -10.81
N VAL A 93 7.52 -18.69 -10.06
CA VAL A 93 7.69 -19.43 -8.82
C VAL A 93 7.45 -18.49 -7.64
N PHE A 94 6.33 -18.69 -6.94
CA PHE A 94 5.98 -17.89 -5.77
C PHE A 94 6.47 -18.56 -4.47
N PRO A 95 6.93 -17.79 -3.48
CA PRO A 95 7.18 -18.32 -2.15
C PRO A 95 5.88 -18.77 -1.48
N THR A 96 5.99 -19.70 -0.53
CA THR A 96 4.83 -20.25 0.20
C THR A 96 4.04 -19.13 0.88
N THR A 97 4.74 -18.27 1.61
CA THR A 97 4.25 -17.07 2.30
C THR A 97 4.87 -15.81 1.70
N PRO A 98 4.23 -14.64 1.81
CA PRO A 98 4.87 -13.38 1.39
C PRO A 98 6.13 -13.09 2.20
N ASP A 99 7.12 -12.47 1.56
CA ASP A 99 8.33 -11.96 2.21
C ASP A 99 8.00 -10.73 3.07
N ALA A 100 8.49 -10.71 4.31
CA ALA A 100 8.30 -9.62 5.25
C ALA A 100 8.89 -8.29 4.74
N ASP A 101 9.98 -8.35 3.98
CA ASP A 101 10.64 -7.21 3.34
C ASP A 101 10.08 -6.92 1.94
N GLY A 102 8.89 -7.45 1.64
CA GLY A 102 8.19 -7.30 0.37
C GLY A 102 8.61 -8.39 -0.63
N THR A 103 7.63 -9.01 -1.28
CA THR A 103 7.91 -10.13 -2.18
C THR A 103 8.38 -9.62 -3.52
N VAL A 104 9.44 -10.22 -4.07
CA VAL A 104 9.89 -10.03 -5.45
C VAL A 104 9.94 -11.40 -6.11
N VAL A 105 9.35 -11.49 -7.30
CA VAL A 105 9.36 -12.68 -8.14
C VAL A 105 10.09 -12.31 -9.43
N GLU A 106 11.22 -12.95 -9.66
CA GLU A 106 12.07 -12.66 -10.81
C GLU A 106 11.37 -12.96 -12.13
N SER A 107 11.77 -12.24 -13.18
CA SER A 107 11.30 -12.45 -14.54
C SER A 107 11.65 -13.86 -15.02
N VAL A 108 10.71 -14.51 -15.72
CA VAL A 108 10.91 -15.84 -16.32
C VAL A 108 10.57 -15.76 -17.80
N ALA A 109 11.54 -16.06 -18.68
CA ALA A 109 11.40 -15.91 -20.12
C ALA A 109 10.94 -14.50 -20.53
N ASP A 110 9.78 -14.37 -21.19
CA ASP A 110 9.21 -13.10 -21.65
C ASP A 110 8.23 -12.48 -20.62
N GLU A 111 8.11 -13.07 -19.42
CA GLU A 111 7.24 -12.57 -18.36
C GLU A 111 7.96 -11.51 -17.50
N PRO A 112 7.28 -10.42 -17.11
CA PRO A 112 7.90 -9.31 -16.39
C PRO A 112 8.29 -9.64 -14.95
N LYS A 113 9.24 -8.88 -14.38
CA LYS A 113 9.56 -9.00 -12.95
C LYS A 113 8.36 -8.50 -12.12
N LEU A 114 7.93 -9.27 -11.12
CA LEU A 114 6.79 -8.91 -10.27
C LEU A 114 7.23 -8.56 -8.85
N GLY A 115 6.56 -7.59 -8.25
CA GLY A 115 6.72 -7.28 -6.83
C GLY A 115 5.37 -7.15 -6.14
N PHE A 116 5.29 -7.61 -4.89
CA PHE A 116 4.08 -7.54 -4.08
C PHE A 116 4.37 -6.95 -2.69
N TRP A 117 3.63 -5.91 -2.34
CA TRP A 117 3.51 -5.40 -0.98
C TRP A 117 2.07 -5.56 -0.50
N LEU A 118 1.89 -6.31 0.57
CA LEU A 118 0.59 -6.51 1.21
C LEU A 118 0.52 -5.65 2.47
N MET A 119 -0.46 -4.77 2.54
CA MET A 119 -0.63 -3.88 3.69
C MET A 119 -0.95 -4.65 4.98
N PRO A 120 -0.54 -4.12 6.14
CA PRO A 120 0.31 -2.93 6.27
C PRO A 120 1.80 -3.24 6.07
N ASN A 121 2.23 -4.49 6.26
CA ASN A 121 3.64 -4.80 6.49
C ASN A 121 4.08 -6.21 6.02
N ASN A 122 3.34 -6.80 5.08
CA ASN A 122 3.47 -8.17 4.55
C ASN A 122 3.28 -9.31 5.57
N GLN A 123 2.96 -9.01 6.83
CA GLN A 123 2.89 -10.01 7.91
C GLN A 123 1.54 -10.02 8.62
N ASN A 124 0.89 -8.87 8.69
CA ASN A 124 -0.40 -8.71 9.33
C ASN A 124 -1.50 -8.47 8.28
N SER A 125 -2.72 -8.85 8.63
CA SER A 125 -3.92 -8.45 7.90
C SER A 125 -4.23 -6.99 8.20
N GLY A 126 -4.40 -6.15 7.17
CA GLY A 126 -4.81 -4.76 7.36
C GLY A 126 -4.85 -3.97 6.06
N MET A 127 -5.02 -2.66 6.20
CA MET A 127 -5.18 -1.71 5.09
C MET A 127 -4.15 -0.57 5.16
N LEU A 128 -4.15 0.31 4.15
CA LEU A 128 -3.34 1.52 4.13
C LEU A 128 -3.43 2.34 5.43
N GLU A 129 -4.62 2.45 6.02
CA GLU A 129 -4.79 3.18 7.29
C GLU A 129 -4.06 2.52 8.47
N ASP A 130 -3.93 1.19 8.49
CA ASP A 130 -3.13 0.48 9.50
C ASP A 130 -1.63 0.74 9.28
N PHE A 131 -1.18 0.77 8.02
CA PHE A 131 0.19 1.16 7.69
C PHE A 131 0.48 2.59 8.16
N CYS A 132 -0.42 3.53 7.84
CA CYS A 132 -0.32 4.93 8.29
C CYS A 132 -0.26 5.04 9.81
N ALA A 133 -1.03 4.22 10.53
CA ALA A 133 -0.99 4.16 11.99
C ALA A 133 0.38 3.73 12.53
N GLU A 134 1.13 2.86 11.85
CA GLU A 134 2.50 2.51 12.24
C GLU A 134 3.50 3.68 12.11
N LEU A 135 3.21 4.71 11.28
CA LEU A 135 4.03 5.92 11.18
C LEU A 135 3.70 6.97 12.27
N ALA A 136 2.52 6.91 12.87
CA ALA A 136 2.06 7.86 13.88
C ALA A 136 2.85 7.76 15.20
N GLU A 137 2.85 8.83 15.99
CA GLU A 137 3.43 8.81 17.34
C GLU A 137 2.61 7.88 18.26
N PRO A 138 3.24 6.90 18.96
CA PRO A 138 2.50 5.83 19.61
C PRO A 138 1.55 6.29 20.73
N ALA A 139 1.97 7.22 21.59
CA ALA A 139 1.14 7.64 22.72
C ALA A 139 -0.10 8.41 22.26
N SER A 140 0.09 9.32 21.30
CA SER A 140 -0.97 10.12 20.69
C SER A 140 -1.93 9.25 19.86
N LEU A 141 -1.42 8.27 19.10
CA LEU A 141 -2.26 7.32 18.38
C LEU A 141 -3.07 6.42 19.34
N ALA A 142 -2.46 5.97 20.44
CA ALA A 142 -3.14 5.18 21.47
C ALA A 142 -4.30 5.97 22.06
N PHE A 143 -4.08 7.25 22.39
CA PHE A 143 -5.13 8.13 22.87
C PHE A 143 -6.25 8.35 21.83
N ALA A 144 -5.91 8.53 20.54
CA ALA A 144 -6.90 8.61 19.47
C ALA A 144 -7.76 7.36 19.38
N ARG A 145 -7.13 6.18 19.52
CA ARG A 145 -7.83 4.90 19.56
C ARG A 145 -8.80 4.83 20.75
N GLU A 146 -8.37 5.22 21.93
CA GLU A 146 -9.23 5.28 23.12
C GLU A 146 -10.44 6.20 22.91
N CYS A 147 -10.24 7.39 22.34
CA CYS A 147 -11.32 8.31 22.02
C CYS A 147 -12.35 7.68 21.06
N VAL A 148 -11.87 7.01 20.01
CA VAL A 148 -12.74 6.31 19.04
C VAL A 148 -13.50 5.17 19.71
N GLU A 149 -12.85 4.37 20.55
CA GLU A 149 -13.52 3.29 21.29
C GLU A 149 -14.59 3.81 22.25
N GLN A 150 -14.28 4.87 22.99
CA GLN A 150 -15.25 5.50 23.89
C GLN A 150 -16.44 6.07 23.13
N ALA A 151 -16.21 6.74 21.99
CA ALA A 151 -17.27 7.25 21.15
C ALA A 151 -18.13 6.11 20.57
N HIS A 152 -17.50 5.02 20.13
CA HIS A 152 -18.19 3.85 19.61
C HIS A 152 -19.04 3.16 20.67
N GLY A 153 -18.48 2.92 21.87
CA GLY A 153 -19.19 2.34 23.01
C GLY A 153 -20.36 3.19 23.50
N ARG A 154 -20.24 4.52 23.42
CA ARG A 154 -21.34 5.47 23.70
C ARG A 154 -22.38 5.55 22.58
N LYS A 155 -22.20 4.83 21.48
CA LYS A 155 -23.09 4.83 20.28
C LYS A 155 -23.25 6.22 19.66
N VAL A 156 -22.22 7.06 19.74
CA VAL A 156 -22.19 8.41 19.12
C VAL A 156 -21.42 8.44 17.81
N THR A 157 -21.12 7.28 17.24
CA THR A 157 -20.39 7.12 15.97
C THR A 157 -21.29 6.50 14.91
N THR A 158 -21.10 6.87 13.64
CA THR A 158 -21.83 6.31 12.50
C THR A 158 -20.98 5.41 11.59
N PHE A 159 -19.67 5.26 11.88
CA PHE A 159 -18.79 4.43 11.07
C PHE A 159 -19.07 2.94 11.27
N LYS A 160 -18.87 2.14 10.21
CA LYS A 160 -18.96 0.68 10.25
C LYS A 160 -17.72 0.11 10.92
N ALA A 161 -17.82 -1.03 11.61
CA ALA A 161 -16.67 -1.67 12.27
C ALA A 161 -15.45 -1.87 11.34
N VAL A 162 -15.68 -2.17 10.06
CA VAL A 162 -14.64 -2.29 9.02
C VAL A 162 -13.89 -0.99 8.70
N HIS A 163 -14.40 0.16 9.12
CA HIS A 163 -13.77 1.48 8.95
C HIS A 163 -13.15 1.99 10.27
N ARG A 164 -12.96 1.11 11.26
CA ARG A 164 -12.37 1.48 12.55
C ARG A 164 -10.97 2.06 12.40
N SER A 165 -10.06 1.39 11.66
CA SER A 165 -8.69 1.89 11.45
C SER A 165 -8.68 3.28 10.80
N LYS A 166 -9.60 3.50 9.84
CA LYS A 166 -9.86 4.80 9.24
C LYS A 166 -10.31 5.86 10.25
N ALA A 167 -11.26 5.52 11.12
CA ALA A 167 -11.71 6.44 12.18
C ALA A 167 -10.56 6.82 13.13
N VAL A 168 -9.73 5.85 13.52
CA VAL A 168 -8.59 6.08 14.42
C VAL A 168 -7.55 7.01 13.79
N ILE A 169 -7.08 6.71 12.58
CA ILE A 169 -6.02 7.51 11.95
C ILE A 169 -6.51 8.94 11.65
N HIS A 170 -7.75 9.11 11.20
CA HIS A 170 -8.30 10.46 10.96
C HIS A 170 -8.55 11.24 12.24
N THR A 171 -8.90 10.57 13.35
CA THR A 171 -9.00 11.22 14.68
C THR A 171 -7.64 11.72 15.15
N TYR A 172 -6.60 10.89 15.00
CA TYR A 172 -5.22 11.28 15.27
C TYR A 172 -4.80 12.50 14.44
N LEU A 173 -5.02 12.46 13.12
CA LEU A 173 -4.66 13.54 12.21
C LEU A 173 -5.42 14.86 12.45
N ALA A 174 -6.57 14.82 13.13
CA ALA A 174 -7.32 16.02 13.48
C ALA A 174 -6.64 16.86 14.59
N TRP A 175 -5.66 16.30 15.30
CA TRP A 175 -4.97 16.98 16.41
C TRP A 175 -3.70 17.73 16.01
N HIS A 176 -3.22 17.52 14.78
CA HIS A 176 -2.00 18.13 14.29
C HIS A 176 -2.25 19.51 13.67
N HIS A 177 -1.18 20.29 13.53
CA HIS A 177 -1.20 21.60 12.90
C HIS A 177 -1.79 21.51 11.47
N GLU A 178 -2.86 22.26 11.21
CA GLU A 178 -3.78 22.10 10.08
C GLU A 178 -4.55 20.75 10.09
N PRO A 179 -5.67 20.67 10.83
CA PRO A 179 -6.46 19.45 10.98
C PRO A 179 -6.99 18.89 9.66
N GLY A 180 -7.02 17.56 9.55
CA GLY A 180 -7.76 16.85 8.49
C GLY A 180 -7.02 16.69 7.16
N TYR A 181 -5.69 16.78 7.15
CA TYR A 181 -4.92 16.48 5.95
C TYR A 181 -5.21 15.08 5.39
N PRO A 182 -5.21 14.92 4.05
CA PRO A 182 -5.07 13.61 3.42
C PRO A 182 -3.80 12.90 3.88
N LEU A 183 -3.83 11.56 3.93
CA LEU A 183 -2.74 10.72 4.47
C LEU A 183 -1.35 11.06 3.87
N GLY A 184 -1.26 11.20 2.54
CA GLY A 184 0.00 11.56 1.88
C GLY A 184 0.55 12.92 2.33
N LYS A 185 -0.31 13.93 2.52
CA LYS A 185 0.12 15.25 3.03
C LYS A 185 0.57 15.18 4.50
N ALA A 186 -0.04 14.31 5.30
CA ALA A 186 0.36 14.11 6.70
C ALA A 186 1.79 13.56 6.84
N ILE A 187 2.24 12.74 5.88
CA ILE A 187 3.64 12.28 5.80
C ILE A 187 4.57 13.45 5.49
N THR A 188 4.26 14.25 4.46
CA THR A 188 5.07 15.42 4.09
C THR A 188 5.20 16.45 5.22
N ARG A 189 4.14 16.59 6.04
CA ARG A 189 4.10 17.51 7.19
C ARG A 189 4.66 16.90 8.49
N GLN A 190 5.24 15.71 8.44
CA GLN A 190 5.81 14.98 9.59
C GLN A 190 4.81 14.66 10.73
N ALA A 191 3.50 14.79 10.50
CA ALA A 191 2.49 14.25 11.41
C ALA A 191 2.52 12.70 11.40
N LEU A 192 2.84 12.12 10.24
CA LEU A 192 3.25 10.71 10.11
C LEU A 192 4.76 10.67 9.92
N ARG A 193 5.47 9.94 10.79
CA ARG A 193 6.94 9.91 10.82
C ARG A 193 7.45 9.02 9.69
N PRO A 194 8.09 9.55 8.64
CA PRO A 194 8.44 8.75 7.47
C PRO A 194 9.56 7.74 7.74
N HIS A 195 10.36 7.89 8.80
CA HIS A 195 11.53 7.03 9.08
C HIS A 195 11.26 5.94 10.12
N THR A 196 10.04 5.40 10.17
CA THR A 196 9.75 4.19 10.94
C THR A 196 10.24 2.93 10.21
N ASP A 197 10.45 1.84 10.94
CA ASP A 197 10.98 0.58 10.36
C ASP A 197 10.12 0.07 9.20
N VAL A 198 8.80 0.17 9.30
CA VAL A 198 7.88 -0.28 8.22
C VAL A 198 8.00 0.58 6.96
N ALA A 199 8.20 1.89 7.12
CA ALA A 199 8.37 2.81 6.00
C ALA A 199 9.73 2.64 5.33
N VAL A 200 10.77 2.37 6.11
CA VAL A 200 12.10 2.01 5.60
C VAL A 200 12.04 0.68 4.84
N ARG A 201 11.39 -0.36 5.38
CA ARG A 201 11.20 -1.63 4.67
C ARG A 201 10.43 -1.45 3.35
N PHE A 202 9.34 -0.67 3.38
CA PHE A 202 8.54 -0.39 2.19
C PHE A 202 9.35 0.31 1.09
N THR A 203 10.09 1.35 1.44
CA THR A 203 10.90 2.11 0.47
C THR A 203 12.12 1.32 -0.03
N ASN A 204 12.75 0.52 0.82
CA ASN A 204 13.79 -0.43 0.41
C ASN A 204 13.25 -1.48 -0.57
N TRP A 205 12.04 -1.98 -0.35
CA TRP A 205 11.37 -2.87 -1.29
C TRP A 205 11.14 -2.20 -2.64
N LEU A 206 10.64 -0.95 -2.68
CA LEU A 206 10.48 -0.19 -3.93
C LEU A 206 11.82 -0.05 -4.67
N ILE A 207 12.89 0.29 -3.96
CA ILE A 207 14.23 0.42 -4.55
C ILE A 207 14.68 -0.91 -5.14
N ARG A 208 14.59 -2.01 -4.37
CA ARG A 208 14.98 -3.36 -4.81
C ARG A 208 14.15 -3.86 -6.00
N LEU A 209 12.88 -3.48 -6.06
CA LEU A 209 11.99 -3.88 -7.15
C LEU A 209 12.26 -3.09 -8.43
N PHE A 210 12.40 -1.77 -8.35
CA PHE A 210 12.44 -0.92 -9.54
C PHE A 210 13.83 -0.49 -10.00
N THR A 211 14.86 -0.76 -9.21
CA THR A 211 16.27 -0.61 -9.61
C THR A 211 16.80 -1.93 -10.14
#